data_AF-A0A955FDV4-F1
#
_entry.id   AF-A0A955FDV4-F1
#
_cell.length_a   1.000
_cell.length_b   1.000
_cell.length_c   1.000
_cell.angle_alpha   90.00
_cell.angle_beta   90.00
_cell.angle_gamma   90.00
#
_symmetry.space_group_name_H-M   'P 1'
#
loop_
_entity.id
_entity.type
_entity.pdbx_description
1 polymer ?
#
loop_
_entity_poly.entity_id
_entity_poly.type
_entity_poly.pdbx_seq_one_letter_code
_entity_poly.pdbx_strand_id
1 'polypeptide(L)'
;MNMRQYVCLPGSARRSGSQRGDTIVEVLIATAIVSLILASAYALTNKNVLSIQAAQEQQYAQKLAEQQIELLRSASPAPNVAGCFDTSSGNLGMYASPTTNTACKVTSGNLNYDIAVTPTGLQYAVQVSWDALGGNRAKVTLYYRIAG
;
A
#
# COMPACT_ATOMS: atom_id res chain seq x y z
N MET A 1 -60.46 49.73 11.84
CA MET A 1 -59.23 48.93 11.59
C MET A 1 -59.53 47.49 11.93
N ASN A 2 -59.29 46.61 10.97
CA ASN A 2 -59.98 45.34 10.79
C ASN A 2 -59.48 44.21 11.70
N MET A 3 -60.46 43.50 12.26
CA MET A 3 -60.39 42.28 13.03
C MET A 3 -60.04 41.10 12.10
N ARG A 4 -58.85 40.52 12.24
CA ARG A 4 -58.49 39.26 11.56
C ARG A 4 -58.99 38.08 12.37
N GLN A 5 -60.01 37.40 11.84
CA GLN A 5 -60.45 36.07 12.29
C GLN A 5 -59.36 35.04 11.94
N TYR A 6 -58.80 34.37 12.95
CA TYR A 6 -58.05 33.13 12.74
C TYR A 6 -59.06 31.98 12.71
N VAL A 7 -59.25 31.41 11.53
CA VAL A 7 -60.02 30.19 11.32
C VAL A 7 -59.24 29.03 11.92
N CYS A 8 -59.72 28.46 13.03
CA CYS A 8 -59.29 27.15 13.49
C CYS A 8 -59.93 26.08 12.60
N LEU A 9 -59.13 25.46 11.72
CA LEU A 9 -59.57 24.28 10.98
C LEU A 9 -59.63 23.06 11.92
N PRO A 10 -60.67 22.21 11.81
CA PRO A 10 -60.84 21.04 12.66
C PRO A 10 -59.74 20.02 12.40
N GLY A 11 -59.27 19.41 13.49
CA GLY A 11 -58.13 18.50 13.52
C GLY A 11 -58.18 17.41 12.45
N SER A 12 -57.11 17.34 11.67
CA SER A 12 -56.67 16.05 11.15
C SER A 12 -55.98 15.31 12.29
N ALA A 13 -56.79 14.57 13.05
CA ALA A 13 -56.28 13.43 13.80
C ALA A 13 -55.55 12.55 12.79
N ARG A 14 -54.21 12.67 12.70
CA ARG A 14 -53.40 11.60 12.14
C ARG A 14 -53.68 10.42 13.05
N ARG A 15 -54.52 9.51 12.56
CA ARG A 15 -54.66 8.17 13.13
C ARG A 15 -53.24 7.68 13.40
N SER A 16 -52.94 7.49 14.69
CA SER A 16 -51.86 6.63 15.14
C SER A 16 -52.15 5.26 14.54
N GLY A 17 -51.66 5.06 13.33
CA GLY A 17 -51.77 3.81 12.60
C GLY A 17 -50.87 2.84 13.31
N SER A 18 -51.47 1.97 14.12
CA SER A 18 -50.82 0.82 14.73
C SER A 18 -49.65 1.16 15.65
N GLN A 19 -49.97 1.60 16.87
CA GLN A 19 -49.13 1.39 18.05
C GLN A 19 -49.04 -0.12 18.37
N ARG A 20 -48.39 -0.87 17.50
CA ARG A 20 -48.05 -2.27 17.73
C ARG A 20 -46.63 -2.50 17.27
N GLY A 21 -45.75 -2.62 18.27
CA GLY A 21 -44.56 -3.45 18.16
C GLY A 21 -43.22 -2.73 18.13
N ASP A 22 -42.96 -1.77 19.02
CA ASP A 22 -41.57 -1.55 19.46
C ASP A 22 -41.22 -2.71 20.40
N THR A 23 -41.17 -3.92 19.84
CA THR A 23 -40.86 -5.11 20.63
C THR A 23 -39.37 -5.11 20.85
N ILE A 24 -38.98 -5.36 22.10
CA ILE A 24 -37.57 -5.52 22.46
C ILE A 24 -36.85 -6.49 21.51
N VAL A 25 -37.57 -7.49 20.97
CA VAL A 25 -37.07 -8.44 19.98
C VAL A 25 -36.69 -7.77 18.64
N GLU A 26 -37.50 -6.86 18.12
CA GLU A 26 -37.23 -6.18 16.85
C GLU A 26 -35.99 -5.28 16.94
N VAL A 27 -35.84 -4.53 18.03
CA VAL A 27 -34.66 -3.71 18.30
C VAL A 27 -33.41 -4.59 18.50
N LEU A 28 -33.54 -5.73 19.19
CA LEU A 28 -32.43 -6.67 19.36
C LEU A 28 -31.98 -7.28 18.03
N ILE A 29 -32.92 -7.61 17.14
CA ILE A 29 -32.58 -8.09 15.79
C ILE A 29 -31.93 -6.97 14.97
N ALA A 30 -32.47 -5.75 15.01
CA ALA A 30 -31.91 -4.61 14.28
C ALA A 30 -30.48 -4.30 14.74
N THR A 31 -30.23 -4.28 16.05
CA THR A 31 -28.89 -4.05 16.60
C THR A 31 -27.93 -5.21 16.32
N ALA A 32 -28.41 -6.46 16.31
CA ALA A 32 -27.62 -7.62 15.90
C ALA A 32 -27.18 -7.52 14.42
N ILE A 33 -28.07 -7.12 13.51
CA ILE A 33 -27.74 -6.95 12.09
C ILE A 33 -26.74 -5.81 11.90
N VAL A 34 -26.96 -4.67 12.56
CA VAL A 34 -26.05 -3.52 12.49
C VAL A 34 -24.65 -3.91 12.98
N SER A 35 -24.55 -4.57 14.13
CA SER A 35 -23.25 -5.02 14.66
C SER A 35 -22.53 -6.00 13.74
N LEU A 36 -23.24 -6.94 13.10
CA LEU A 36 -22.67 -7.84 12.10
C LEU A 36 -22.10 -7.07 10.90
N ILE A 37 -22.86 -6.09 10.38
CA ILE A 37 -22.43 -5.27 9.23
C ILE A 37 -21.18 -4.49 9.59
N LEU A 38 -21.15 -3.79 10.72
CA LEU A 38 -19.96 -3.04 11.14
C LEU A 38 -18.75 -3.97 11.29
N ALA A 39 -18.90 -5.13 11.95
CA ALA A 39 -17.80 -6.08 12.10
C ALA A 39 -17.24 -6.54 10.74
N SER A 40 -18.11 -6.85 9.78
CA SER A 40 -17.69 -7.21 8.42
C SER A 40 -16.99 -6.06 7.69
N ALA A 41 -17.49 -4.83 7.82
CA ALA A 41 -16.92 -3.65 7.20
C ALA A 41 -15.53 -3.31 7.77
N TYR A 42 -15.33 -3.44 9.09
CA TYR A 42 -14.03 -3.25 9.72
C TYR A 42 -13.01 -4.28 9.25
N ALA A 43 -13.39 -5.56 9.19
CA ALA A 43 -12.51 -6.62 8.72
C ALA A 43 -12.05 -6.38 7.26
N LEU A 44 -12.98 -6.00 6.38
CA LEU A 44 -12.69 -5.66 4.99
C LEU A 44 -11.78 -4.42 4.87
N THR A 45 -12.06 -3.38 5.64
CA THR A 45 -11.28 -2.15 5.63
C THR A 45 -9.83 -2.40 6.05
N ASN A 46 -9.61 -3.17 7.11
CA ASN A 46 -8.27 -3.53 7.57
C ASN A 46 -7.49 -4.31 6.50
N LYS A 47 -8.14 -5.26 5.82
CA LYS A 47 -7.53 -6.00 4.72
C LYS A 47 -7.16 -5.07 3.55
N ASN A 48 -8.02 -4.12 3.20
CA ASN A 48 -7.77 -3.16 2.13
C ASN A 48 -6.58 -2.26 2.44
N VAL A 49 -6.44 -1.78 3.68
CA VAL A 49 -5.29 -0.95 4.10
C VAL A 49 -3.97 -1.71 3.91
N LEU A 50 -3.90 -2.97 4.35
CA LEU A 50 -2.70 -3.79 4.16
C LEU A 50 -2.37 -4.01 2.68
N SER A 51 -3.38 -4.23 1.84
CA SER A 51 -3.19 -4.41 0.40
C SER A 51 -2.65 -3.14 -0.28
N ILE A 52 -3.13 -1.97 0.13
CA ILE A 52 -2.67 -0.68 -0.42
C ILE A 52 -1.21 -0.45 -0.01
N GLN A 53 -0.87 -0.72 1.26
CA GLN A 53 0.52 -0.59 1.74
C GLN A 53 1.47 -1.53 1.00
N ALA A 54 1.11 -2.81 0.87
CA ALA A 54 1.92 -3.77 0.12
C ALA A 54 2.16 -3.34 -1.34
N ALA A 55 1.13 -2.78 -1.99
CA ALA A 55 1.27 -2.24 -3.35
C ALA A 55 2.24 -1.04 -3.39
N GLN A 56 2.18 -0.14 -2.41
CA GLN A 56 3.10 1.01 -2.32
C GLN A 56 4.56 0.56 -2.12
N GLU A 57 4.80 -0.40 -1.23
CA GLU A 57 6.14 -0.97 -0.99
C GLU A 57 6.70 -1.62 -2.26
N GLN A 58 5.88 -2.42 -2.96
CA GLN A 58 6.29 -3.08 -4.19
C GLN A 58 6.59 -2.06 -5.31
N GLN A 59 5.76 -1.03 -5.45
CA GLN A 59 5.97 0.06 -6.41
C GLN A 59 7.26 0.83 -6.10
N TYR A 60 7.57 1.04 -4.82
CA TYR A 60 8.81 1.69 -4.42
C TYR A 60 10.03 0.81 -4.72
N ALA A 61 9.98 -0.48 -4.39
CA ALA A 61 11.05 -1.43 -4.70
C ALA A 61 11.30 -1.55 -6.22
N GLN A 62 10.24 -1.52 -7.02
CA GLN A 62 10.36 -1.52 -8.48
C GLN A 62 11.07 -0.27 -9.00
N LYS A 63 10.73 0.92 -8.48
CA LYS A 63 11.42 2.17 -8.84
C LYS A 63 12.91 2.11 -8.53
N LEU A 64 13.29 1.56 -7.37
CA LEU A 64 14.69 1.35 -7.02
C LEU A 64 15.37 0.41 -8.01
N ALA A 65 14.74 -0.71 -8.36
CA ALA A 65 15.29 -1.65 -9.33
C ALA A 65 15.46 -1.01 -10.74
N GLU A 66 14.49 -0.25 -11.21
CA GLU A 66 14.55 0.48 -12.47
C GLU A 66 15.66 1.53 -12.47
N GLN A 67 15.86 2.23 -11.36
CA GLN A 67 16.96 3.19 -11.20
C GLN A 67 18.33 2.49 -11.33
N GLN A 68 18.50 1.32 -10.73
CA GLN A 68 19.74 0.55 -10.86
C GLN A 68 19.97 0.10 -12.30
N ILE A 69 18.92 -0.26 -13.03
CA ILE A 69 19.01 -0.61 -14.46
C ILE A 69 19.44 0.61 -15.28
N GLU A 70 18.94 1.80 -14.97
CA GLU A 70 19.35 3.03 -15.68
C GLU A 70 20.85 3.33 -15.46
N LEU A 71 21.32 3.18 -14.22
CA LEU A 71 22.73 3.33 -13.90
C LEU A 71 23.58 2.25 -14.57
N LEU A 72 23.10 1.01 -14.60
CA LEU A 72 23.75 -0.09 -15.30
C LEU A 72 23.83 0.14 -16.82
N ARG A 73 22.84 0.81 -17.42
CA ARG A 73 22.86 1.18 -18.85
C ARG A 73 23.92 2.24 -19.14
N SER A 74 24.14 3.18 -18.23
CA SER A 74 25.14 4.25 -18.37
C SER A 74 26.55 3.83 -17.93
N ALA A 75 26.69 2.74 -17.19
CA ALA A 75 27.97 2.20 -16.75
C ALA A 75 28.79 1.64 -17.92
N SER A 76 29.96 2.25 -18.17
CA SER A 76 30.96 1.77 -19.13
C SER A 76 32.36 1.83 -18.51
N PRO A 77 33.10 0.72 -18.41
CA PRO A 77 32.72 -0.63 -18.85
C PRO A 77 31.62 -1.25 -17.98
N ALA A 78 30.89 -2.20 -18.56
CA ALA A 78 29.86 -2.94 -17.86
C ALA A 78 30.45 -3.68 -16.64
N PRO A 79 29.82 -3.61 -15.47
CA PRO A 79 30.37 -4.23 -14.27
C PRO A 79 30.35 -5.75 -14.37
N ASN A 80 31.45 -6.39 -13.96
CA ASN A 80 31.61 -7.85 -13.99
C ASN A 80 31.49 -8.50 -12.59
N VAL A 81 31.25 -7.70 -11.55
CA VAL A 81 31.08 -8.14 -10.16
C VAL A 81 29.65 -7.91 -9.71
N ALA A 82 29.18 -8.69 -8.72
CA ALA A 82 27.90 -8.43 -8.06
C ALA A 82 28.02 -7.21 -7.13
N GLY A 83 26.95 -6.44 -6.95
CA GLY A 83 27.02 -5.17 -6.24
C GLY A 83 25.75 -4.33 -6.33
N CYS A 84 25.85 -3.03 -6.08
CA CYS A 84 24.79 -2.07 -6.33
C CYS A 84 25.39 -0.71 -6.69
N PHE A 85 24.60 0.19 -7.25
CA PHE A 85 24.98 1.59 -7.40
C PHE A 85 24.40 2.42 -6.25
N ASP A 86 25.24 3.24 -5.61
CA ASP A 86 24.77 4.18 -4.59
C ASP A 86 24.12 5.39 -5.25
N THR A 87 22.85 5.60 -4.94
CA THR A 87 22.07 6.72 -5.49
C THR A 87 22.06 7.92 -4.55
N SER A 88 22.64 7.80 -3.35
CA SER A 88 22.58 8.81 -2.29
C SER A 88 23.81 9.70 -2.22
N SER A 89 24.99 9.19 -2.56
CA SER A 89 26.26 9.93 -2.46
C SER A 89 26.65 10.73 -3.71
N GLY A 90 25.85 10.68 -4.78
CA GLY A 90 26.18 11.28 -6.08
C GLY A 90 27.37 10.62 -6.78
N ASN A 91 27.95 9.57 -6.17
CA ASN A 91 29.02 8.78 -6.74
C ASN A 91 28.41 7.63 -7.54
N LEU A 92 28.40 7.74 -8.86
CA LEU A 92 27.77 6.76 -9.77
C LEU A 92 28.57 5.45 -9.92
N GLY A 93 29.50 5.19 -8.99
CA GLY A 93 30.29 3.97 -8.95
C GLY A 93 29.47 2.78 -8.44
N MET A 94 29.79 1.58 -8.93
CA MET A 94 29.24 0.35 -8.40
C MET A 94 30.03 -0.12 -7.17
N TYR A 95 29.32 -0.44 -6.10
CA TYR A 95 29.85 -1.01 -4.87
C TYR A 95 29.71 -2.53 -4.92
N ALA A 96 30.79 -3.28 -4.71
CA ALA A 96 30.76 -4.73 -4.75
C ALA A 96 30.00 -5.34 -3.56
N SER A 97 29.17 -6.35 -3.82
CA SER A 97 28.47 -7.17 -2.83
C SER A 97 29.17 -8.54 -2.67
N PRO A 98 29.22 -9.15 -1.47
CA PRO A 98 28.67 -8.68 -0.21
C PRO A 98 29.79 -8.00 0.60
N THR A 99 29.98 -6.70 0.40
CA THR A 99 30.51 -5.92 1.51
C THR A 99 29.31 -5.40 2.29
N THR A 100 29.44 -5.28 3.61
CA THR A 100 28.46 -4.75 4.57
C THR A 100 28.11 -3.29 4.30
N ASN A 101 27.87 -2.95 3.03
CA ASN A 101 27.87 -1.62 2.52
C ASN A 101 26.47 -1.06 2.70
N THR A 102 26.36 -0.12 3.63
CA THR A 102 25.16 0.67 3.86
C THR A 102 24.69 1.38 2.59
N ALA A 103 25.57 1.55 1.59
CA ALA A 103 25.25 2.09 0.28
C ALA A 103 24.21 1.28 -0.53
N CYS A 104 24.17 -0.05 -0.35
CA CYS A 104 23.19 -0.92 -1.03
C CYS A 104 21.88 -1.07 -0.25
N LYS A 105 21.72 -0.29 0.83
CA LYS A 105 20.54 -0.30 1.67
C LYS A 105 19.90 1.07 1.63
N VAL A 106 18.68 1.12 1.10
CA VAL A 106 17.88 2.34 1.08
C VAL A 106 16.81 2.21 2.14
N THR A 107 16.77 3.16 3.06
CA THR A 107 15.71 3.24 4.09
C THR A 107 14.66 4.23 3.63
N SER A 108 13.40 3.79 3.60
CA SER A 108 12.25 4.65 3.32
C SER A 108 11.18 4.42 4.37
N GLY A 109 10.92 5.45 5.17
CA GLY A 109 10.12 5.31 6.40
C GLY A 109 10.80 4.37 7.40
N ASN A 110 10.08 3.32 7.80
CA ASN A 110 10.57 2.30 8.75
C ASN A 110 11.03 1.00 8.06
N LEU A 111 11.13 1.00 6.73
CA LEU A 111 11.48 -0.18 5.94
C LEU A 111 12.87 -0.03 5.33
N ASN A 112 13.63 -1.12 5.36
CA ASN A 112 14.94 -1.21 4.74
C ASN A 112 14.85 -2.04 3.46
N TYR A 113 15.27 -1.44 2.35
CA TYR A 113 15.33 -2.07 1.04
C TYR A 113 16.79 -2.42 0.74
N ASP A 114 17.07 -3.70 0.51
CA ASP A 114 18.39 -4.24 0.18
C ASP A 114 18.46 -4.51 -1.33
N ILE A 115 19.44 -3.90 -1.99
CA ILE A 115 19.61 -3.88 -3.44
C ILE A 115 20.81 -4.76 -3.83
N ALA A 116 20.60 -5.67 -4.79
CA ALA A 116 21.65 -6.51 -5.34
C ALA A 116 21.53 -6.63 -6.87
N VAL A 117 22.54 -6.16 -7.57
CA VAL A 117 22.78 -6.32 -9.01
C VAL A 117 23.80 -7.45 -9.18
N THR A 118 23.40 -8.54 -9.83
CA THR A 118 24.26 -9.70 -10.03
C THR A 118 24.44 -9.98 -11.52
N PRO A 119 25.67 -9.94 -12.06
CA PRO A 119 25.92 -10.34 -13.44
C PRO A 119 25.69 -11.86 -13.59
N THR A 120 24.94 -12.23 -14.61
CA THR A 120 24.59 -13.61 -14.97
C THR A 120 24.85 -13.81 -16.47
N GLY A 121 26.11 -14.08 -16.82
CA GLY A 121 26.53 -14.19 -18.22
C GLY A 121 26.37 -12.86 -18.97
N LEU A 122 25.46 -12.80 -19.95
CA LEU A 122 25.16 -11.58 -20.73
C LEU A 122 24.00 -10.75 -20.17
N GLN A 123 23.46 -11.15 -19.03
CA GLN A 123 22.33 -10.50 -18.37
C GLN A 123 22.71 -10.08 -16.96
N TYR A 124 21.95 -9.16 -16.40
CA TYR A 124 22.06 -8.70 -15.02
C TYR A 124 20.74 -8.95 -14.33
N ALA A 125 20.80 -9.60 -13.17
CA ALA A 125 19.66 -9.74 -12.28
C ALA A 125 19.72 -8.61 -11.24
N VAL A 126 18.77 -7.69 -11.30
CA VAL A 126 18.60 -6.62 -10.34
C VAL A 126 17.52 -7.03 -9.36
N GLN A 127 17.90 -7.22 -8.10
CA GLN A 127 17.03 -7.64 -7.02
C GLN A 127 16.91 -6.55 -5.97
N VAL A 128 15.69 -6.29 -5.52
CA VAL A 128 15.41 -5.43 -4.38
C VAL A 128 14.58 -6.23 -3.40
N SER A 129 15.03 -6.35 -2.15
CA SER A 129 14.36 -7.12 -1.11
C SER A 129 14.09 -6.27 0.13
N TRP A 130 12.96 -6.48 0.80
CA TRP A 130 12.59 -5.76 2.01
C TRP A 130 11.76 -6.65 2.94
N ASP A 131 11.69 -6.29 4.21
CA ASP A 131 10.85 -6.98 5.19
C ASP A 131 9.42 -6.43 5.09
N ALA A 132 8.51 -7.21 4.49
CA ALA A 132 7.13 -6.79 4.32
C ALA A 132 6.35 -6.87 5.64
N LEU A 133 5.24 -6.14 5.74
CA LEU A 133 4.37 -6.06 6.92
C LEU A 133 3.89 -7.42 7.49
N GLY A 134 3.92 -8.48 6.68
CA GLY A 134 3.57 -9.84 7.09
C GLY A 134 4.72 -10.66 7.72
N GLY A 135 5.88 -10.05 7.96
CA GLY A 135 7.08 -10.74 8.48
C GLY A 135 7.82 -11.59 7.44
N ASN A 136 7.30 -11.66 6.22
CA ASN A 136 7.97 -12.30 5.09
C ASN A 136 8.87 -11.30 4.37
N ARG A 137 10.05 -11.75 3.94
CA ARG A 137 10.93 -10.93 3.11
C ARG A 137 10.42 -10.95 1.66
N ALA A 138 9.85 -9.84 1.23
CA ALA A 138 9.40 -9.65 -0.14
C ALA A 138 10.59 -9.28 -1.04
N LYS A 139 10.47 -9.60 -2.33
CA LYS A 139 11.49 -9.24 -3.32
C LYS A 139 10.89 -8.97 -4.69
N VAL A 140 11.53 -8.04 -5.39
CA VAL A 140 11.32 -7.77 -6.82
C VAL A 140 12.61 -8.11 -7.55
N THR A 141 12.50 -8.80 -8.68
CA THR A 141 13.65 -9.13 -9.53
C THR A 141 13.35 -8.70 -10.95
N LEU A 142 14.23 -7.85 -11.50
CA LEU A 142 14.22 -7.43 -12.89
C LEU A 142 15.46 -7.97 -13.59
N TYR A 143 15.32 -8.35 -14.86
CA TYR A 143 16.42 -8.82 -15.69
C TYR A 143 16.71 -7.80 -16.77
N TYR A 144 17.98 -7.42 -16.90
CA TYR A 144 18.45 -6.50 -17.92
C TYR A 144 19.54 -7.16 -18.77
N ARG A 145 19.49 -7.00 -20.09
CA ARG A 145 20.52 -7.48 -21.01
C ARG A 145 21.22 -6.27 -21.62
N ILE A 146 22.55 -6.25 -21.58
CA ILE A 146 23.32 -5.23 -22.30
C ILE A 146 23.28 -5.60 -23.80
N ALA A 147 22.83 -4.65 -24.63
CA ALA A 147 22.97 -4.77 -26.07
C ALA A 147 24.46 -4.62 -26.40
N GLY A 148 25.06 -5.69 -26.93
CA GLY A 148 26.46 -5.71 -27.33
C GLY A 148 26.74 -4.87 -28.56
#